data_AF-A0A7J8VK06-F1
#
_entry.id   AF-A0A7J8VK06-F1
#
_cell.length_a   1.000
_cell.length_b   1.000
_cell.length_c   1.000
_cell.angle_alpha   90.00
_cell.angle_beta   90.00
_cell.angle_gamma   90.00
#
_symmetry.space_group_name_H-M   'P 1'
#
loop_
_entity.id
_entity.type
_entity.pdbx_description
1 polymer ?
#
loop_
_entity_poly.entity_id
_entity_poly.type
_entity_poly.pdbx_seq_one_letter_code
_entity_poly.pdbx_strand_id
1 'polypeptide(L)'
;MIPLGSEGPDGAVSYEHCFVGSFLTSSGINFPSMKVTLANVWHPIGGISIFDLNEGRYLFRLYHKVDVDRIEAGGSWTFKSHLLVMHRLRGREDPMVSLVTIDF
;
A
#
# COMPACT_ATOMS: atom_id res chain seq x y z
N MET A 1 -17.81 -5.66 0.91
CA MET A 1 -16.89 -6.50 1.70
C MET A 1 -15.75 -6.85 0.77
N ILE A 2 -14.57 -6.27 0.93
CA ILE A 2 -13.46 -6.49 -0.01
C ILE A 2 -12.55 -7.60 0.57
N PRO A 3 -12.58 -8.82 0.03
CA PRO A 3 -11.52 -9.79 0.28
C PRO A 3 -10.33 -9.39 -0.59
N LEU A 4 -9.40 -8.62 -0.03
CA LEU A 4 -8.30 -7.99 -0.76
C LEU A 4 -6.98 -8.78 -0.62
N GLY A 5 -7.07 -10.10 -0.69
CA GLY A 5 -5.93 -11.00 -0.61
C GLY A 5 -6.21 -12.33 -1.30
N SER A 6 -5.18 -13.18 -1.40
CA SER A 6 -5.32 -14.52 -1.99
C SER A 6 -6.02 -15.43 -0.99
N GLU A 7 -7.09 -16.13 -1.38
CA GLU A 7 -7.66 -17.20 -0.56
C GLU A 7 -6.66 -18.36 -0.47
N GLY A 8 -6.15 -18.60 0.74
CA GLY A 8 -5.32 -19.76 1.05
C GLY A 8 -6.13 -21.05 1.05
N PRO A 9 -5.46 -22.22 1.14
CA PRO A 9 -6.14 -23.52 1.15
C PRO A 9 -7.12 -23.71 2.32
N ASP A 10 -7.04 -22.87 3.36
CA ASP A 10 -7.93 -22.82 4.51
C ASP A 10 -9.00 -21.70 4.46
N GLY A 11 -9.16 -21.03 3.32
CA GLY A 11 -10.11 -19.91 3.17
C GLY A 11 -9.63 -18.59 3.79
N ALA A 12 -8.38 -18.53 4.26
CA ALA A 12 -7.77 -17.31 4.77
C ALA A 12 -7.39 -16.35 3.64
N VAL A 13 -7.69 -15.07 3.82
CA VAL A 13 -7.17 -14.00 2.96
C VAL A 13 -5.72 -13.70 3.36
N SER A 14 -4.76 -13.92 2.44
CA SER A 14 -3.34 -13.56 2.63
C SER A 14 -3.03 -12.21 1.99
N TYR A 15 -2.41 -11.32 2.77
CA TYR A 15 -1.94 -10.00 2.33
C TYR A 15 -0.44 -9.97 2.03
N GLU A 16 0.10 -11.09 1.57
CA GLU A 16 1.48 -11.15 1.12
C GLU A 16 1.76 -10.13 0.00
N HIS A 17 2.91 -9.46 0.13
CA HIS A 17 3.36 -8.40 -0.78
C HIS A 17 2.46 -7.15 -0.81
N CYS A 18 1.65 -6.94 0.23
CA CYS A 18 0.83 -5.76 0.38
C CYS A 18 1.41 -4.74 1.36
N PHE A 19 1.21 -3.47 1.04
CA PHE A 19 1.33 -2.36 1.98
C PHE A 19 -0.02 -1.67 2.12
N VAL A 20 -0.35 -1.25 3.33
CA VAL A 20 -1.36 -0.21 3.53
C VAL A 20 -0.64 1.12 3.67
N GLY A 21 -1.16 2.18 3.05
CA GLY A 21 -0.61 3.51 3.20
C GLY A 21 -1.65 4.60 3.23
N SER A 22 -1.26 5.74 3.80
CA SER A 22 -2.07 6.94 3.87
C SER A 22 -1.19 8.18 3.67
N PHE A 23 -1.75 9.18 3.00
CA PHE A 23 -1.06 10.45 2.80
C PHE A 23 -1.31 11.37 4.00
N LEU A 24 -0.26 12.00 4.51
CA LEU A 24 -0.37 13.02 5.57
C LEU A 24 -0.95 14.31 4.99
N THR A 25 -2.27 14.35 4.85
CA THR A 25 -3.00 15.50 4.32
C THR A 25 -4.45 15.49 4.80
N SER A 26 -5.02 16.70 4.95
CA SER A 26 -6.47 16.87 5.12
C SER A 26 -7.19 17.03 3.77
N SER A 27 -6.44 17.17 2.67
CA SER A 27 -7.00 17.36 1.33
C SER A 27 -7.26 16.02 0.65
N GLY A 28 -8.30 15.95 -0.17
CA GLY A 28 -8.54 14.76 -1.00
C GLY A 28 -7.38 14.49 -1.96
N ILE A 29 -6.94 13.24 -2.04
CA ILE A 29 -5.94 12.80 -3.03
C ILE A 29 -6.67 12.45 -4.33
N ASN A 30 -6.17 12.96 -5.47
CA ASN A 30 -6.64 12.52 -6.78
C ASN A 30 -6.16 11.07 -7.03
N PHE A 31 -7.01 10.11 -6.71
CA PHE A 31 -6.71 8.68 -6.79
C PHE A 31 -6.22 8.22 -8.17
N PRO A 32 -6.86 8.60 -9.31
CA PRO A 32 -6.36 8.23 -10.64
C PRO A 32 -4.94 8.71 -10.92
N SER A 33 -4.64 9.99 -10.65
CA SER A 33 -3.29 10.54 -10.87
C SER A 33 -2.27 9.88 -9.93
N MET A 34 -2.60 9.71 -8.65
CA MET A 34 -1.72 9.08 -7.67
C MET A 34 -1.34 7.66 -8.09
N LYS A 35 -2.30 6.86 -8.57
CA LYS A 35 -2.04 5.51 -9.07
C LYS A 35 -1.03 5.47 -10.21
N VAL A 36 -1.25 6.31 -11.23
CA VAL A 36 -0.35 6.38 -12.40
C VAL A 36 1.04 6.84 -11.98
N THR A 37 1.12 7.87 -11.12
CA THR A 37 2.41 8.38 -10.65
C THR A 37 3.18 7.34 -9.85
N LEU A 38 2.57 6.69 -8.86
CA LEU A 38 3.28 5.69 -8.04
C LEU A 38 3.66 4.45 -8.84
N ALA A 39 2.80 3.97 -9.75
CA ALA A 39 3.13 2.85 -10.63
C ALA A 39 4.36 3.16 -11.51
N ASN A 40 4.45 4.39 -12.02
CA ASN A 40 5.59 4.83 -12.83
C ASN A 40 6.86 5.04 -12.00
N VAL A 41 6.74 5.64 -10.81
CA VAL A 41 7.88 5.93 -9.93
C VAL A 41 8.48 4.65 -9.34
N TRP A 42 7.64 3.75 -8.84
CA TRP A 42 8.11 2.49 -8.25
C TRP A 42 8.53 1.48 -9.31
N HIS A 43 7.93 1.54 -10.50
CA HIS A 43 8.23 0.69 -11.66
C HIS A 43 8.47 -0.79 -11.31
N PRO A 44 7.50 -1.46 -10.63
CA PRO A 44 7.67 -2.84 -10.18
C PRO A 44 7.69 -3.81 -11.35
N ILE A 45 8.52 -4.85 -11.25
CA ILE A 45 8.80 -5.79 -12.35
C ILE A 45 7.54 -6.58 -12.75
N GLY A 46 6.67 -6.90 -11.79
CA GLY A 46 5.40 -7.59 -12.02
C GLY A 46 4.15 -6.70 -11.99
N GLY A 47 4.34 -5.38 -11.97
CA GLY A 47 3.24 -4.42 -11.82
C GLY A 47 2.74 -4.27 -10.38
N ILE A 48 1.75 -3.41 -10.23
CA ILE A 48 1.13 -3.07 -8.94
C ILE A 48 -0.38 -2.88 -9.10
N SER A 49 -1.13 -3.42 -8.14
CA SER A 49 -2.56 -3.12 -7.98
C SER A 49 -2.75 -2.18 -6.80
N ILE A 50 -3.49 -1.10 -7.00
CA ILE A 50 -3.73 -0.09 -5.98
C ILE A 50 -5.24 0.05 -5.75
N PHE A 51 -5.66 -0.15 -4.52
CA PHE A 51 -7.06 -0.15 -4.10
C PHE A 51 -7.33 0.98 -3.12
N ASP A 52 -8.49 1.62 -3.26
CA ASP A 52 -8.99 2.58 -2.28
C ASP A 52 -9.70 1.82 -1.16
N LEU A 53 -9.25 2.03 0.09
CA LEU A 53 -9.85 1.46 1.28
C LEU A 53 -10.79 2.44 1.99
N ASN A 54 -11.12 3.57 1.34
CA ASN A 54 -11.77 4.76 1.89
C ASN A 54 -10.91 5.53 2.90
N GLU A 55 -11.40 6.71 3.32
CA GLU A 55 -10.78 7.56 4.35
C GLU A 55 -9.30 7.92 4.09
N GLY A 56 -8.90 8.04 2.81
CA GLY A 56 -7.52 8.35 2.45
C GLY A 56 -6.53 7.23 2.76
N ARG A 57 -7.02 5.99 2.92
CA ARG A 57 -6.21 4.77 3.00
C ARG A 57 -6.21 4.02 1.67
N TYR A 58 -5.05 3.49 1.33
CA TYR A 58 -4.81 2.79 0.08
C TYR A 58 -4.11 1.46 0.37
N LEU A 59 -4.55 0.40 -0.31
CA LEU A 59 -3.79 -0.84 -0.36
C LEU A 59 -2.96 -0.88 -1.64
N PHE A 60 -1.67 -1.14 -1.50
CA PHE A 60 -0.72 -1.35 -2.56
C PHE A 60 -0.34 -2.83 -2.58
N ARG A 61 -0.77 -3.58 -3.60
CA ARG A 61 -0.44 -4.98 -3.77
C ARG A 61 0.57 -5.15 -4.90
N LEU A 62 1.74 -5.65 -4.56
CA LEU A 62 2.79 -5.95 -5.51
C LEU A 62 2.77 -7.42 -5.88
N TYR A 63 3.30 -7.73 -7.07
CA TYR A 63 3.38 -9.11 -7.51
C TYR A 63 4.58 -9.86 -6.90
N HIS A 64 5.74 -9.21 -6.82
CA HIS A 64 6.97 -9.82 -6.31
C HIS A 64 7.46 -9.20 -4.99
N LYS A 65 7.98 -10.05 -4.10
CA LYS A 65 8.65 -9.62 -2.86
C LYS A 65 9.83 -8.68 -3.12
N VAL A 66 10.57 -8.84 -4.20
CA VAL A 66 11.71 -7.96 -4.52
C VAL A 66 11.26 -6.51 -4.71
N ASP A 67 10.08 -6.29 -5.28
CA ASP A 67 9.54 -4.94 -5.45
C ASP A 67 9.10 -4.35 -4.10
N VAL A 68 8.58 -5.19 -3.19
CA VAL A 68 8.20 -4.81 -1.82
C VAL A 68 9.42 -4.31 -1.06
N ASP A 69 10.47 -5.14 -1.00
CA ASP A 69 11.68 -4.81 -0.24
C ASP A 69 12.39 -3.57 -0.85
N ARG A 70 12.33 -3.36 -2.18
CA ARG A 70 12.87 -2.16 -2.85
C ARG A 70 12.09 -0.88 -2.53
N ILE A 71 10.76 -0.94 -2.53
CA ILE A 71 9.92 0.22 -2.21
C ILE A 71 10.06 0.60 -0.73
N GLU A 72 10.14 -0.40 0.15
CA GLU A 72 10.37 -0.21 1.59
C GLU A 72 11.75 0.41 1.86
N ALA A 73 12.80 -0.06 1.18
CA ALA A 73 14.15 0.49 1.29
C ALA A 73 14.31 1.88 0.65
N GLY A 74 13.42 2.27 -0.27
CA GLY A 74 13.47 3.55 -0.98
C GLY A 74 13.20 4.77 -0.10
N GLY A 75 12.76 4.59 1.14
CA GLY A 75 12.55 5.65 2.13
C GLY A 75 11.18 6.33 2.03
N SER A 76 11.14 7.62 2.33
CA SER A 76 9.91 8.42 2.37
C SER A 76 9.37 8.74 0.98
N TRP A 77 8.18 8.25 0.64
CA TRP A 77 7.53 8.51 -0.65
C TRP A 77 6.61 9.71 -0.57
N THR A 78 6.53 10.51 -1.63
CA THR A 78 5.65 11.69 -1.67
C THR A 78 4.83 11.74 -2.95
N PHE A 79 3.63 12.32 -2.88
CA PHE A 79 2.81 12.66 -4.05
C PHE A 79 2.30 14.08 -3.91
N LYS A 80 2.65 14.95 -4.86
CA LYS A 80 2.32 16.39 -4.82
C LYS A 80 2.66 17.03 -3.45
N SER A 81 3.87 16.75 -2.95
CA SER A 81 4.37 17.21 -1.64
C SER A 81 3.65 16.67 -0.41
N HIS A 82 2.76 15.69 -0.55
CA HIS A 82 2.17 14.98 0.59
C HIS A 82 2.96 13.70 0.85
N LEU A 83 3.40 13.52 2.10
CA LEU A 83 4.13 12.34 2.53
C LEU A 83 3.19 11.13 2.58
N LEU A 84 3.61 10.02 1.98
CA LEU A 84 2.95 8.73 2.05
C LEU A 84 3.57 7.92 3.19
N VAL A 85 2.80 7.69 4.26
CA VAL A 85 3.15 6.74 5.30
C VAL A 85 2.68 5.37 4.85
N MET A 86 3.54 4.36 4.95
CA MET A 86 3.23 2.99 4.54
C MET A 86 3.59 2.02 5.65
N HIS A 87 2.81 0.95 5.74
CA HIS A 87 3.04 -0.18 6.62
C HIS A 87 2.91 -1.48 5.83
N ARG A 88 3.92 -2.34 5.95
CA ARG A 88 3.93 -3.66 5.32
C ARG A 88 3.03 -4.60 6.11
N LEU A 89 2.02 -5.17 5.45
CA LEU A 89 1.14 -6.14 6.10
C LEU A 89 1.89 -7.46 6.31
N ARG A 90 1.86 -7.99 7.54
CA ARG A 90 2.47 -9.29 7.88
C ARG A 90 1.39 -10.37 7.91
N GLY A 91 1.37 -11.21 6.88
CA GLY A 91 0.50 -12.39 6.80
C GLY A 91 -0.99 -12.06 6.78
N ARG A 92 -1.64 -12.19 7.94
CA ARG A 92 -3.09 -12.01 8.14
C ARG A 92 -3.43 -10.70 8.87
N GLU A 93 -2.53 -9.72 8.85
CA GLU A 93 -2.81 -8.40 9.39
C GLU A 93 -3.95 -7.73 8.65
N ASP A 94 -4.85 -7.08 9.39
CA ASP A 94 -5.99 -6.39 8.82
C ASP A 94 -5.52 -5.11 8.08
N PRO A 95 -5.96 -4.87 6.83
CA PRO A 95 -5.56 -3.69 6.08
C PRO A 95 -6.12 -2.38 6.67
N MET A 96 -7.04 -2.44 7.65
CA MET A 96 -7.46 -1.28 8.44
C MET A 96 -6.62 -1.06 9.71
N VAL A 97 -5.50 -1.78 9.89
CA VAL A 97 -4.56 -1.55 10.99
C VAL A 97 -4.21 -0.07 11.10
N SER A 98 -4.16 0.43 12.34
CA SER A 98 -3.79 1.81 12.61
C SER A 98 -2.35 2.07 12.13
N LEU A 99 -2.20 2.93 11.13
CA LEU A 99 -0.90 3.42 10.65
C LEU A 99 -0.18 4.35 11.66
N VAL A 100 -0.59 4.31 12.93
CA VAL A 100 -0.15 5.23 13.98
C VAL A 100 0.72 4.46 14.97
N THR A 101 1.96 4.22 14.59
CA THR A 101 3.07 4.12 15.56
C THR A 101 4.30 4.65 14.83
N ILE A 102 4.47 5.98 14.86
CA ILE A 102 5.81 6.55 14.72
C ILE A 102 6.41 6.46 16.12
N ASP A 103 7.20 5.43 16.36
CA ASP A 103 8.12 5.43 17.49
C ASP A 103 9.29 6.33 17.09
N PHE A 104 9.38 7.49 17.75
CA PHE A 104 10.44 8.49 17.56
C PHE A 104 11.68 8.12 18.38
#